data_AF-A0A359LYR0-F1
#
_entry.id   AF-A0A359LYR0-F1
#
_cell.length_a   1.000
_cell.length_b   1.000
_cell.length_c   1.000
_cell.angle_alpha   90.00
_cell.angle_beta   90.00
_cell.angle_gamma   90.00
#
_symmetry.space_group_name_H-M   'P 1'
#
loop_
_entity.id
_entity.type
_entity.pdbx_description
1 polymer ?
#
loop_
_entity_poly.entity_id
_entity_poly.type
_entity_poly.pdbx_seq_one_letter_code
_entity_poly.pdbx_strand_id
1 'polypeptide(L)' 'AAVIVTLILVGRMLESRARMHTSDAIRQLASLQPKTAHVVRDGREVAVPVDQVAVGDLVVVRPGEKIP' A
#
# COMPACT_ATOMS: atom_id res chain seq x y z
N ALA A 1 38.10 3.75 -25.97
CA ALA A 1 37.07 4.46 -25.16
C ALA A 1 35.82 3.61 -24.86
N ALA A 2 35.35 2.74 -25.77
CA ALA A 2 34.09 2.01 -25.62
C ALA A 2 33.98 1.11 -24.36
N VAL A 3 35.04 0.37 -24.02
CA VAL A 3 35.05 -0.57 -22.89
C VAL A 3 34.79 0.11 -21.54
N ILE A 4 35.36 1.30 -21.33
CA ILE A 4 35.20 2.07 -20.10
C ILE A 4 33.74 2.52 -19.93
N VAL A 5 33.13 3.00 -21.02
CA VAL A 5 31.73 3.42 -21.03
C VAL A 5 30.82 2.24 -20.72
N THR A 6 31.05 1.08 -21.33
CA THR A 6 30.29 -0.14 -21.06
C THR A 6 30.41 -0.57 -19.59
N LEU A 7 31.61 -0.55 -19.00
CA LEU A 7 31.81 -0.92 -17.59
C LEU A 7 31.08 0.04 -16.62
N ILE A 8 31.07 1.34 -16.92
CA ILE A 8 30.33 2.34 -16.13
C ILE A 8 28.82 2.09 -16.20
N LEU A 9 28.27 1.80 -17.39
CA LEU A 9 26.85 1.49 -17.55
C LEU A 9 26.46 0.20 -16.82
N VAL A 10 27.29 -0.84 -16.90
CA VAL A 10 27.09 -2.10 -16.16
C VAL A 10 27.07 -1.85 -14.65
N GLY A 11 28.01 -1.04 -14.14
CA GLY A 11 28.03 -0.65 -12.73
C GLY A 11 26.74 0.06 -12.29
N ARG A 12 26.26 1.05 -13.05
CA ARG A 12 24.99 1.76 -12.75
C ARG A 12 23.77 0.86 -12.84
N MET A 13 23.75 -0.08 -13.78
CA MET A 13 22.68 -1.07 -13.91
C MET A 13 22.63 -1.97 -12.67
N LEU A 14 23.77 -2.47 -12.21
CA LEU A 14 23.86 -3.30 -11.00
C LEU A 14 23.46 -2.52 -9.74
N GLU A 15 23.88 -1.25 -9.61
CA GLU A 15 23.49 -0.39 -8.49
C GLU A 15 21.98 -0.14 -8.46
N SER A 16 21.38 0.16 -9.63
CA SER A 16 19.93 0.34 -9.75
C SER A 16 19.16 -0.94 -9.40
N ARG A 17 19.72 -2.11 -9.75
CA ARG A 17 19.13 -3.41 -9.42
C ARG A 17 19.17 -3.69 -7.93
N ALA A 18 20.29 -3.37 -7.27
CA ALA A 18 20.46 -3.54 -5.83
C ALA A 18 19.50 -2.64 -5.02
N ARG A 19 19.23 -1.42 -5.48
CA ARG A 19 18.30 -0.48 -4.81
C ARG A 19 16.81 -0.86 -4.92
N MET A 20 16.44 -1.81 -5.77
CA MET A 20 15.03 -2.12 -6.05
C MET A 20 14.33 -2.89 -4.90
N HIS A 21 15.10 -3.60 -4.07
CA HIS A 21 14.54 -4.52 -3.08
C HIS A 21 13.97 -3.89 -1.80
N THR A 22 14.19 -2.60 -1.54
CA THR A 22 13.73 -1.96 -0.29
C THR A 22 12.37 -1.27 -0.44
N SER A 23 12.02 -0.80 -1.63
CA SER A 23 10.78 -0.05 -1.84
C SER A 23 9.54 -0.93 -2.04
N ASP A 24 9.72 -2.15 -2.56
CA ASP A 24 8.58 -3.07 -2.79
C ASP A 24 8.01 -3.64 -1.49
N ALA A 25 8.86 -3.93 -0.50
CA ALA A 25 8.40 -4.39 0.82
C ALA A 25 7.58 -3.30 1.54
N ILE A 26 8.00 -2.03 1.46
CA ILE A 26 7.25 -0.90 2.02
C ILE A 26 5.92 -0.69 1.27
N ARG A 27 5.91 -0.79 -0.07
CA ARG A 27 4.67 -0.69 -0.87
C ARG A 27 3.69 -1.82 -0.56
N GLN A 28 4.18 -3.05 -0.37
CA GLN A 28 3.35 -4.18 0.04
C GLN A 28 2.76 -3.98 1.45
N LEU A 29 3.54 -3.48 2.41
CA LEU A 29 3.05 -3.13 3.74
C LEU A 29 2.02 -1.98 3.70
N ALA A 30 2.24 -0.96 2.88
CA ALA A 30 1.27 0.13 2.69
C ALA A 30 -0.03 -0.32 2.00
N SER A 31 0.05 -1.32 1.10
CA SER A 31 -1.13 -1.87 0.43
C SER A 31 -2.00 -2.77 1.31
N LEU A 32 -1.48 -3.19 2.47
CA LEU A 32 -2.17 -4.02 3.47
C LEU A 32 -3.05 -3.24 4.44
N GLN A 33 -3.06 -1.89 4.36
CA GLN A 33 -4.06 -1.09 5.06
C GLN A 33 -5.40 -1.17 4.33
N PRO A 34 -6.46 -1.67 4.98
CA PRO A 34 -7.80 -1.66 4.40
C PRO A 34 -8.21 -0.20 4.17
N LYS A 35 -8.40 0.17 2.91
CA LYS A 35 -8.69 1.56 2.51
C LYS A 35 -10.14 1.96 2.76
N THR A 36 -10.99 1.02 3.16
CA THR A 36 -12.44 1.17 3.23
C THR A 36 -12.99 0.43 4.43
N ALA A 37 -13.82 1.12 5.22
CA ALA A 37 -14.63 0.58 6.30
C ALA A 37 -16.12 0.64 5.89
N HIS A 38 -16.89 -0.38 6.28
CA HIS A 38 -18.33 -0.38 6.10
C HIS A 38 -19.01 0.14 7.38
N VAL A 39 -19.64 1.30 7.31
CA VAL A 39 -20.37 1.90 8.43
C VAL A 39 -21.86 1.94 8.15
N VAL A 40 -22.69 1.77 9.19
CA VAL A 40 -24.14 1.99 9.12
C VAL A 40 -24.42 3.43 9.51
N ARG A 41 -24.87 4.23 8.54
CA ARG A 41 -25.40 5.59 8.78
C ARG A 41 -26.84 5.64 8.27
N ASP A 42 -27.74 6.19 9.07
CA ASP A 42 -29.17 6.33 8.73
C ASP A 42 -29.85 5.00 8.30
N GLY A 43 -29.44 3.88 8.91
CA GLY A 43 -29.99 2.55 8.61
C GLY A 43 -29.57 1.95 7.27
N ARG A 44 -28.58 2.54 6.57
CA ARG A 44 -27.99 1.99 5.35
C ARG A 44 -26.50 1.72 5.52
N GLU A 45 -26.04 0.60 4.95
CA GLU A 45 -24.61 0.31 4.85
C GLU A 45 -23.95 1.22 3.80
N VAL A 46 -22.92 1.95 4.21
CA VAL A 46 -22.14 2.82 3.34
C VAL A 46 -20.66 2.47 3.48
N ALA A 47 -19.98 2.26 2.36
CA ALA A 47 -18.54 2.10 2.32
C ALA A 47 -17.89 3.49 2.38
N VAL A 48 -17.11 3.76 3.43
CA VAL A 48 -16.37 5.02 3.62
C VAL A 48 -14.88 4.73 3.80
N PRO A 49 -13.98 5.61 3.37
CA PRO A 49 -12.57 5.45 3.70
C PRO A 49 -12.36 5.55 5.21
N VAL A 50 -11.36 4.84 5.73
CA VAL A 50 -11.08 4.74 7.19
C VAL A 50 -10.91 6.13 7.84
N ASP A 51 -10.37 7.11 7.11
CA ASP A 51 -10.21 8.49 7.57
C ASP A 51 -11.54 9.24 7.83
N GLN A 52 -12.66 8.71 7.32
CA GLN A 52 -14.00 9.30 7.48
C GLN A 52 -14.85 8.56 8.52
N VAL A 53 -14.29 7.56 9.20
CA VAL A 53 -14.93 6.85 10.31
C VAL A 53 -14.85 7.74 11.55
N ALA A 54 -16.02 8.05 12.13
CA ALA A 54 -16.10 8.88 13.33
C ALA A 54 -16.39 8.03 14.57
N VAL A 55 -15.95 8.50 15.74
CA VAL A 55 -16.29 7.88 17.03
C VAL A 55 -17.80 7.94 17.22
N GLY A 56 -18.45 6.76 17.22
CA GLY A 56 -19.91 6.62 17.30
C GLY A 56 -20.55 5.95 16.08
N ASP A 57 -19.81 5.74 14.99
CA ASP A 57 -20.30 4.97 13.84
C ASP A 57 -20.40 3.46 14.16
N LEU A 58 -21.44 2.82 13.65
CA LEU A 58 -21.67 1.37 13.80
C LEU A 58 -21.02 0.65 12.62
N VAL A 59 -19.87 0.02 12.83
CA VAL A 59 -19.08 -0.64 11.77
C VAL A 59 -19.58 -2.07 11.57
N VAL A 60 -19.85 -2.45 10.31
CA VAL A 60 -20.18 -3.84 9.93
C VAL A 60 -18.89 -4.48 9.43
N VAL A 61 -18.42 -5.51 10.14
CA VAL A 61 -17.23 -6.28 9.75
C VAL A 61 -17.67 -7.66 9.29
N ARG A 62 -17.41 -8.00 8.03
CA ARG A 62 -17.71 -9.34 7.51
C ARG A 62 -16.65 -10.35 7.95
N PRO A 63 -17.01 -11.63 8.12
CA PRO A 63 -16.03 -12.67 8.47
C PRO A 63 -14.94 -12.75 7.40
N GLY A 64 -13.69 -12.45 7.77
CA GLY A 64 -12.53 -12.40 6.87
C GLY A 64 -12.07 -10.99 6.47
N GLU A 65 -12.79 -9.93 6.85
CA GLU A 65 -12.30 -8.56 6.73
C GLU A 65 -11.37 -8.18 7.88
N LYS A 66 -10.36 -7.34 7.59
CA LYS A 66 -9.57 -6.69 8.64
C LYS A 66 -10.44 -5.64 9.32
N ILE A 67 -10.39 -5.62 10.66
CA ILE A 67 -11.01 -4.57 11.46
C ILE A 67 -10.27 -3.25 11.13
N PRO A 68 -10.96 -2.23 10.58
CA PRO A 68 -10.38 -0.93 10.26
C PRO A 68 -10.01 -0.13 11.53
#